data_AF-A0A397V4W6-F1
#
_entry.id   AF-A0A397V4W6-F1
#
_cell.length_a   1.000
_cell.length_b   1.000
_cell.length_c   1.000
_cell.angle_alpha   90.00
_cell.angle_beta   90.00
_cell.angle_gamma   90.00
#
_symmetry.space_group_name_H-M   'P 1'
#
loop_
_entity.id
_entity.type
_entity.pdbx_description
1 polymer ?
#
loop_
_entity_poly.entity_id
_entity_poly.type
_entity_poly.pdbx_seq_one_letter_code
_entity_poly.pdbx_strand_id
1 'polypeptide(L)'
;MKAFMDFEDCFFLIKVNAAPFQLNKRAITFSACPTAGDHPFDLLTVHIGGPDPPEPGKPESFNVSGKMTKYNIKKNKSILVIGYGDLNGQLLHDAYIQTFTESISKGRQFTELASDVPTPPDLPSTYTLAVAIGDPVDDPDAPVDTYGCALATVGGKSKNLIFIN
;
A
#
# COMPACT_ATOMS: atom_id res chain seq x y z
N MET A 1 60.95 -32.39 -32.44
CA MET A 1 60.47 -32.16 -31.06
C MET A 1 60.68 -30.70 -30.71
N LYS A 2 59.64 -29.87 -30.80
CA LYS A 2 59.57 -28.56 -30.14
C LYS A 2 58.07 -28.23 -30.02
N ALA A 3 57.56 -28.35 -28.78
CA ALA A 3 56.18 -28.06 -28.38
C ALA A 3 55.90 -26.56 -28.61
N PHE A 4 54.78 -26.20 -29.25
CA PHE A 4 53.42 -25.96 -28.72
C PHE A 4 53.30 -24.68 -27.88
N MET A 5 52.34 -23.85 -28.28
CA MET A 5 51.92 -22.55 -27.75
C MET A 5 51.69 -22.57 -26.23
N ASP A 6 51.77 -21.41 -25.56
CA ASP A 6 50.58 -20.86 -24.91
C ASP A 6 50.72 -19.35 -24.61
N PHE A 7 49.63 -18.65 -24.91
CA PHE A 7 49.42 -17.21 -24.79
C PHE A 7 48.57 -17.00 -23.53
N GLU A 8 49.19 -16.82 -22.37
CA GLU A 8 48.56 -16.30 -21.16
C GLU A 8 49.08 -14.86 -21.01
N ASP A 9 48.27 -13.80 -21.01
CA ASP A 9 47.36 -13.46 -19.93
C ASP A 9 46.22 -12.58 -20.47
N CYS A 10 45.03 -13.15 -20.61
CA CYS A 10 43.82 -12.36 -20.78
C CYS A 10 42.69 -13.02 -20.00
N PHE A 11 42.54 -12.67 -18.73
CA PHE A 11 41.26 -12.26 -18.16
C PHE A 11 41.43 -11.93 -16.67
N PHE A 12 41.42 -10.63 -16.34
CA PHE A 12 41.05 -10.21 -15.00
C PHE A 12 39.55 -10.52 -14.83
N LEU A 13 39.21 -11.76 -14.43
CA LEU A 13 37.86 -12.09 -13.98
C LEU A 13 37.64 -11.40 -12.64
N ILE A 14 37.18 -10.14 -12.67
CA ILE A 14 36.59 -9.53 -11.48
C ILE A 14 35.28 -10.30 -11.23
N LYS A 15 35.35 -11.36 -10.43
CA LYS A 15 34.17 -11.91 -9.76
C LYS A 15 33.69 -10.85 -8.78
N VAL A 16 32.87 -9.91 -9.28
CA VAL A 16 31.99 -9.13 -8.42
C VAL A 16 31.01 -10.12 -7.83
N ASN A 17 31.29 -10.56 -6.60
CA ASN A 17 30.28 -11.20 -5.77
C ASN A 17 29.31 -10.09 -5.39
N ALA A 18 28.34 -9.82 -6.27
CA ALA A 18 27.19 -9.02 -5.91
C ALA A 18 26.46 -9.82 -4.84
N ALA A 19 26.73 -9.51 -3.57
CA ALA A 19 25.87 -9.94 -2.48
C ALA A 19 24.45 -9.57 -2.93
N PRO A 20 23.49 -10.51 -2.96
CA PRO A 20 22.13 -10.16 -3.33
C PRO A 20 21.75 -9.01 -2.40
N PHE A 21 21.43 -7.85 -2.98
CA PHE A 21 20.81 -6.77 -2.24
C PHE A 21 19.54 -7.39 -1.68
N GLN A 22 19.60 -7.90 -0.46
CA GLN A 22 18.43 -8.22 0.31
C GLN A 22 17.83 -6.85 0.61
N LEU A 23 17.01 -6.39 -0.34
CA LEU A 23 15.98 -5.39 -0.11
C LEU A 23 15.23 -5.93 1.09
N ASN A 24 15.65 -5.45 2.27
CA ASN A 24 15.09 -5.82 3.55
C ASN A 24 13.65 -5.35 3.46
N LYS A 25 12.73 -6.25 3.06
CA LYS A 25 11.32 -5.95 2.84
C LYS A 25 10.78 -5.52 4.20
N ARG A 26 10.79 -4.21 4.44
CA ARG A 26 10.21 -3.65 5.66
C ARG A 26 8.70 -3.75 5.50
N ALA A 27 8.04 -4.22 6.55
CA ALA A 27 6.60 -4.12 6.68
C ALA A 27 6.16 -2.68 6.37
N ILE A 28 5.12 -2.52 5.57
CA ILE A 28 4.61 -1.20 5.22
C ILE A 28 4.03 -0.54 6.46
N THR A 29 4.15 0.78 6.53
CA THR A 29 3.60 1.57 7.63
C THR A 29 2.52 2.47 7.07
N PHE A 30 1.31 2.34 7.60
CA PHE A 30 0.20 3.22 7.30
C PHE A 30 0.25 4.48 8.16
N SER A 31 -0.01 5.63 7.55
CA SER A 31 -0.15 6.92 8.20
C SER A 31 -1.49 7.56 7.85
N ALA A 32 -1.79 8.68 8.49
CA ALA A 32 -2.98 9.46 8.17
C ALA A 32 -2.90 9.98 6.72
N CYS A 33 -4.04 9.94 6.03
CA CYS A 33 -4.15 10.53 4.71
C CYS A 33 -4.06 12.06 4.78
N PRO A 34 -3.52 12.72 3.74
CA PRO A 34 -3.55 14.17 3.65
C PRO A 34 -4.99 14.66 3.66
N THR A 35 -5.29 15.63 4.52
CA THR A 35 -6.63 16.19 4.66
C THR A 35 -6.87 17.25 3.59
N ALA A 36 -7.98 17.15 2.88
CA ALA A 36 -8.48 18.22 2.03
C ALA A 36 -9.31 19.19 2.89
N GLY A 37 -8.76 20.35 3.24
CA GLY A 37 -9.45 21.39 4.02
C GLY A 37 -9.67 21.04 5.49
N ASP A 38 -10.78 21.53 6.06
CA ASP A 38 -11.10 21.49 7.50
C ASP A 38 -11.73 20.16 7.98
N HIS A 39 -11.78 19.14 7.12
CA HIS A 39 -12.38 17.84 7.43
C HIS A 39 -11.29 16.78 7.64
N PRO A 40 -10.72 16.63 8.86
CA PRO A 40 -9.81 15.53 9.13
C PRO A 40 -10.57 14.20 9.06
N PHE A 41 -9.98 13.26 8.31
CA PHE A 41 -10.39 11.87 8.23
C PHE A 41 -9.97 11.13 9.51
N ASP A 42 -10.79 10.20 9.97
CA ASP A 42 -10.42 9.29 11.05
C ASP A 42 -9.32 8.32 10.58
N LEU A 43 -8.24 8.18 11.36
CA LEU A 43 -7.16 7.24 11.03
C LEU A 43 -7.64 5.79 11.13
N LEU A 44 -7.38 5.02 10.07
CA LEU A 44 -7.63 3.57 10.04
C LEU A 44 -6.39 2.80 10.48
N THR A 45 -6.61 1.68 11.17
CA THR A 45 -5.59 0.66 11.42
C THR A 45 -5.75 -0.45 10.39
N VAL A 46 -4.69 -0.73 9.63
CA VAL A 46 -4.72 -1.70 8.54
C VAL A 46 -3.64 -2.76 8.77
N HIS A 47 -4.04 -4.02 8.69
CA HIS A 47 -3.14 -5.17 8.72
C HIS A 47 -3.29 -5.99 7.45
N ILE A 48 -2.18 -6.26 6.77
CA ILE A 48 -2.14 -7.15 5.61
C ILE A 48 -2.05 -8.59 6.11
N GLY A 49 -2.93 -9.46 5.62
CA GLY A 49 -2.99 -10.87 6.00
C GLY A 49 -2.07 -11.80 5.20
N GLY A 50 -1.40 -11.31 4.16
CA GLY A 50 -0.39 -12.05 3.38
C GLY A 50 0.97 -11.34 3.36
N PRO A 51 1.79 -11.49 2.30
CA PRO A 51 3.09 -10.83 2.22
C PRO A 51 2.98 -9.31 2.35
N ASP A 52 3.92 -8.76 3.12
CA ASP A 52 4.05 -7.33 3.36
C ASP A 52 5.44 -6.86 2.90
N PRO A 53 5.56 -6.05 1.83
CA PRO A 53 4.46 -5.48 1.03
C PRO A 53 3.73 -6.51 0.14
N PRO A 54 2.51 -6.18 -0.33
CA PRO A 54 1.73 -7.02 -1.26
C PRO A 54 2.52 -7.50 -2.47
N GLU A 55 2.35 -8.76 -2.85
CA GLU A 55 3.00 -9.33 -4.03
C GLU A 55 2.21 -9.01 -5.32
N PRO A 56 2.87 -8.50 -6.38
CA PRO A 56 2.18 -8.19 -7.63
C PRO A 56 1.43 -9.38 -8.21
N GLY A 57 0.19 -9.15 -8.65
CA GLY A 57 -0.65 -10.17 -9.30
C GLY A 57 -1.19 -11.26 -8.37
N LYS A 58 -0.90 -11.22 -7.06
CA LYS A 58 -1.47 -12.12 -6.07
C LYS A 58 -2.53 -11.41 -5.23
N PRO A 59 -3.72 -12.01 -5.06
CA PRO A 59 -4.73 -11.42 -4.21
C PRO A 59 -4.28 -11.46 -2.74
N GLU A 60 -4.61 -10.40 -2.01
CA GLU A 60 -4.25 -10.22 -0.60
C GLU A 60 -5.49 -10.01 0.27
N SER A 61 -5.31 -10.13 1.58
CA SER A 61 -6.35 -9.79 2.54
C SER A 61 -5.95 -8.59 3.40
N PHE A 62 -6.94 -7.77 3.74
CA PHE A 62 -6.75 -6.58 4.56
C PHE A 62 -7.75 -6.60 5.72
N ASN A 63 -7.22 -6.61 6.94
CA ASN A 63 -8.00 -6.41 8.14
C ASN A 63 -7.96 -4.93 8.52
N VAL A 64 -9.08 -4.25 8.34
CA VAL A 64 -9.24 -2.82 8.52
C VAL A 64 -10.06 -2.58 9.77
N SER A 65 -9.51 -1.83 10.71
CA SER A 65 -10.20 -1.51 11.97
C SER A 65 -10.05 -0.03 12.32
N GLY A 66 -10.96 0.45 13.16
CA GLY A 66 -10.93 1.84 13.57
C GLY A 66 -12.17 2.26 14.35
N LYS A 67 -12.33 3.57 14.49
CA LYS A 67 -13.48 4.20 15.16
C LYS A 67 -13.81 5.49 14.44
N MET A 68 -14.97 5.55 13.78
CA MET A 68 -15.46 6.77 13.14
C MET A 68 -15.93 7.76 14.21
N THR A 69 -15.37 8.97 14.27
CA THR A 69 -15.70 9.98 15.28
C THR A 69 -16.85 10.89 14.84
N LYS A 70 -16.96 11.15 13.55
CA LYS A 70 -17.95 12.10 12.99
C LYS A 70 -19.14 11.40 12.33
N TYR A 71 -18.88 10.31 11.62
CA TYR A 71 -19.86 9.67 10.73
C TYR A 71 -20.27 8.27 11.23
N ASN A 72 -21.49 7.85 10.90
CA ASN A 72 -21.92 6.47 11.06
C ASN A 72 -21.56 5.69 9.79
N ILE A 73 -21.10 4.46 9.95
CA ILE A 73 -21.04 3.49 8.83
C ILE A 73 -22.46 2.97 8.63
N LYS A 74 -22.95 3.05 7.40
CA LYS A 74 -24.33 2.73 7.03
C LYS A 74 -24.35 1.42 6.26
N LYS A 75 -25.12 0.46 6.75
CA LYS A 75 -25.42 -0.80 6.04
C LYS A 75 -25.87 -0.53 4.60
N ASN A 76 -25.31 -1.28 3.66
CA ASN A 76 -25.62 -1.25 2.24
C ASN A 76 -25.40 0.11 1.56
N LYS A 77 -24.64 1.01 2.18
CA LYS A 77 -24.32 2.33 1.61
C LYS A 77 -22.86 2.68 1.76
N SER A 78 -22.32 2.63 2.98
CA SER A 78 -20.92 2.92 3.19
C SER A 78 -20.06 1.81 2.58
N ILE A 79 -18.93 2.20 2.02
CA ILE A 79 -18.00 1.31 1.32
C ILE A 79 -16.61 1.42 1.91
N LEU A 80 -15.90 0.28 1.92
CA LEU A 80 -14.46 0.19 2.08
C LEU A 80 -13.84 0.20 0.69
N VAL A 81 -12.87 1.08 0.49
CA VAL A 81 -12.13 1.23 -0.77
C VAL A 81 -10.65 0.98 -0.52
N ILE A 82 -10.04 0.11 -1.32
CA ILE A 82 -8.60 -0.17 -1.28
C ILE A 82 -8.03 0.08 -2.68
N GLY A 83 -7.10 1.02 -2.80
CA GLY A 83 -6.53 1.45 -4.07
C GLY A 83 -5.01 1.47 -4.07
N TYR A 84 -4.44 1.04 -5.20
CA TYR A 84 -3.02 1.17 -5.48
C TYR A 84 -2.81 2.37 -6.40
N GLY A 85 -1.97 3.32 -5.98
CA GLY A 85 -1.71 4.54 -6.72
C GLY A 85 -0.23 4.76 -7.01
N ASP A 86 0.06 5.66 -7.93
CA ASP A 86 1.38 6.24 -8.07
C ASP A 86 1.68 7.22 -6.91
N LEU A 87 2.84 7.89 -6.96
CA LEU A 87 3.22 8.89 -5.95
C LEU A 87 2.44 10.20 -6.05
N ASN A 88 1.73 10.45 -7.16
CA ASN A 88 0.85 11.60 -7.36
C ASN A 88 -0.59 11.32 -6.89
N GLY A 89 -0.89 10.08 -6.46
CA GLY A 89 -2.22 9.64 -6.07
C GLY A 89 -3.10 9.19 -7.24
N GLN A 90 -2.55 9.06 -8.45
CA GLN A 90 -3.29 8.49 -9.57
C GLN A 90 -3.42 6.98 -9.39
N LEU A 91 -4.64 6.45 -9.48
CA LEU A 91 -4.89 5.02 -9.43
C LEU A 91 -4.15 4.29 -10.57
N LEU A 92 -3.43 3.24 -10.20
CA LEU A 92 -2.74 2.36 -11.15
C LEU A 92 -3.74 1.39 -11.80
N HIS A 93 -4.75 0.95 -11.05
CA HIS A 93 -5.82 0.05 -11.46
C HIS A 93 -7.11 0.39 -10.72
N ASP A 94 -8.21 -0.25 -11.13
CA ASP A 94 -9.50 -0.17 -10.43
C ASP A 94 -9.33 -0.49 -8.95
N ALA A 95 -9.91 0.36 -8.10
CA ALA A 95 -9.89 0.14 -6.66
C ALA A 95 -10.82 -1.03 -6.29
N TYR A 96 -10.43 -1.79 -5.28
CA TYR A 96 -11.31 -2.75 -4.64
C TYR A 96 -12.38 -2.02 -3.84
N ILE A 97 -13.64 -2.42 -4.00
CA ILE A 97 -14.78 -1.82 -3.31
C ILE A 97 -15.58 -2.93 -2.61
N GLN A 98 -15.76 -2.77 -1.31
CA GLN A 98 -16.59 -3.66 -0.50
C GLN A 98 -17.65 -2.85 0.23
N THR A 99 -18.92 -3.25 0.08
CA THR A 99 -20.02 -2.59 0.79
C THR A 99 -20.19 -3.18 2.19
N PHE A 100 -20.34 -2.31 3.19
CA PHE A 100 -20.61 -2.73 4.56
C PHE A 100 -22.01 -3.37 4.67
N THR A 101 -22.09 -4.53 5.32
CA THR A 101 -23.33 -5.30 5.48
C THR A 101 -24.05 -5.01 6.81
N GLU A 102 -23.41 -4.24 7.69
CA GLU A 102 -23.92 -3.81 8.98
C GLU A 102 -23.78 -2.30 9.17
N SER A 103 -24.61 -1.74 10.06
CA SER A 103 -24.53 -0.33 10.43
C SER A 103 -23.76 -0.20 11.73
N ILE A 104 -22.77 0.69 11.77
CA ILE A 104 -21.97 0.98 12.96
C ILE A 104 -22.11 2.45 13.30
N SER A 105 -22.64 2.72 14.49
CA SER A 105 -22.76 4.09 15.01
C SER A 105 -21.38 4.71 15.26
N LYS A 106 -21.26 6.01 15.03
CA LYS A 106 -20.08 6.80 15.38
C LYS A 106 -19.67 6.58 16.83
N GLY A 107 -18.37 6.61 17.09
CA GLY A 107 -17.76 6.35 18.38
C GLY A 107 -17.62 4.86 18.73
N ARG A 108 -18.20 3.95 17.94
CA ARG A 108 -18.01 2.50 18.10
C ARG A 108 -16.79 2.03 17.31
N GLN A 109 -16.09 1.05 17.88
CA GLN A 109 -15.04 0.34 17.15
C GLN A 109 -15.66 -0.59 16.11
N PHE A 110 -14.96 -0.76 15.00
CA PHE A 110 -15.29 -1.73 13.97
C PHE A 110 -14.03 -2.46 13.50
N THR A 111 -14.26 -3.61 12.89
CA THR A 111 -13.25 -4.42 12.22
C THR A 111 -13.91 -5.03 11.00
N GLU A 112 -13.32 -4.81 9.82
CA GLU A 112 -13.76 -5.38 8.56
C GLU A 112 -12.63 -6.15 7.90
N LEU A 113 -12.99 -7.28 7.30
CA LEU A 113 -12.09 -8.09 6.51
C LEU A 113 -12.42 -7.91 5.02
N ALA A 114 -11.46 -7.37 4.28
CA ALA A 114 -11.45 -7.42 2.83
C ALA A 114 -10.59 -8.62 2.40
N SER A 115 -11.25 -9.67 1.92
CA SER A 115 -10.59 -10.85 1.38
C SER A 115 -10.46 -10.74 -0.14
N ASP A 116 -9.46 -11.42 -0.68
CA ASP A 116 -9.23 -11.57 -2.12
C ASP A 116 -9.12 -10.23 -2.88
N VAL A 117 -8.47 -9.25 -2.26
CA VAL A 117 -8.22 -7.92 -2.84
C VAL A 117 -7.17 -8.07 -3.94
N PRO A 118 -7.48 -7.74 -5.21
CA PRO A 118 -6.56 -7.91 -6.31
C PRO A 118 -5.37 -6.94 -6.17
N THR A 119 -4.16 -7.49 -6.19
CA THR A 119 -2.94 -6.68 -6.31
C THR A 119 -2.58 -6.51 -7.79
N PRO A 120 -2.32 -5.27 -8.27
CA PRO A 120 -1.87 -5.02 -9.64
C PRO A 120 -0.70 -5.91 -10.07
N PRO A 121 -0.73 -6.53 -11.26
CA PRO A 121 0.36 -7.37 -11.75
C PRO A 121 1.62 -6.58 -12.14
N ASP A 122 1.44 -5.31 -12.52
CA ASP A 122 2.44 -4.35 -12.99
C ASP A 122 2.75 -3.27 -11.93
N LEU A 123 2.69 -3.66 -10.65
CA LEU A 123 2.97 -2.76 -9.54
C LEU A 123 4.44 -2.25 -9.62
N PRO A 124 4.66 -0.92 -9.66
CA PRO A 124 6.00 -0.36 -9.77
C PRO A 124 6.81 -0.58 -8.48
N SER A 125 8.14 -0.35 -8.54
CA SER A 125 9.00 -0.48 -7.36
C SER A 125 8.66 0.50 -6.24
N THR A 126 7.92 1.57 -6.54
CA THR A 126 7.44 2.56 -5.58
C THR A 126 6.01 2.93 -5.92
N TYR A 127 5.11 2.79 -4.95
CA TYR A 127 3.67 3.05 -5.10
C TYR A 127 3.07 3.49 -3.78
N THR A 128 1.83 3.98 -3.84
CA THR A 128 1.00 4.27 -2.68
C THR A 128 -0.10 3.23 -2.54
N LEU A 129 -0.45 2.90 -1.30
CA LEU A 129 -1.58 2.04 -0.97
C LEU A 129 -2.52 2.82 -0.06
N ALA A 130 -3.71 3.12 -0.56
CA ALA A 130 -4.73 3.88 0.13
C ALA A 130 -5.87 2.96 0.57
N VAL A 131 -6.30 3.11 1.81
CA VAL A 131 -7.48 2.45 2.37
C VAL A 131 -8.40 3.53 2.89
N ALA A 132 -9.64 3.56 2.42
CA ALA A 132 -10.62 4.58 2.77
C ALA A 132 -11.98 3.97 3.07
N ILE A 133 -12.73 4.61 3.97
CA ILE A 133 -14.14 4.30 4.24
C ILE A 133 -14.95 5.57 4.02
N GLY A 134 -16.06 5.46 3.30
CA GLY A 134 -16.94 6.60 3.01
C GLY A 134 -18.25 6.18 2.37
N ASP A 135 -19.11 7.16 2.07
CA ASP A 135 -20.28 6.92 1.21
C ASP A 135 -19.92 7.28 -0.24
N PRO A 136 -20.41 6.52 -1.25
CA PRO A 136 -20.28 6.92 -2.64
C PRO A 136 -21.03 8.24 -2.89
N VAL A 137 -20.47 9.09 -3.73
CA VAL A 137 -21.07 10.35 -4.19
C VAL A 137 -20.99 10.46 -5.71
N ASP A 138 -21.92 11.22 -6.29
CA ASP A 138 -21.99 11.44 -7.74
C ASP A 138 -21.00 12.53 -8.21
N ASP A 139 -19.75 12.46 -7.74
CA ASP A 139 -18.67 13.36 -8.13
C ASP A 139 -17.57 12.55 -8.86
N PRO A 140 -17.32 12.79 -10.16
CA PRO A 140 -16.29 12.06 -10.91
C PRO A 140 -14.87 12.34 -10.43
N ASP A 141 -14.61 13.50 -9.81
CA ASP A 141 -13.29 13.88 -9.31
C ASP A 141 -13.06 13.41 -7.86
N ALA A 142 -14.14 13.20 -7.10
CA ALA A 142 -14.12 12.72 -5.72
C ALA A 142 -15.27 11.73 -5.45
N PRO A 143 -15.20 10.49 -5.95
CA PRO A 143 -16.35 9.56 -5.96
C PRO A 143 -16.77 9.04 -4.57
N VAL A 144 -16.03 9.40 -3.51
CA VAL A 144 -16.28 8.93 -2.14
C VAL A 144 -16.17 10.10 -1.15
N ASP A 145 -17.26 10.37 -0.44
CA ASP A 145 -17.25 11.22 0.76
C ASP A 145 -16.57 10.46 1.90
N THR A 146 -15.28 10.70 2.07
CA THR A 146 -14.39 9.90 2.92
C THR A 146 -14.54 10.28 4.40
N TYR A 147 -14.77 9.29 5.24
CA TYR A 147 -14.88 9.43 6.69
C TYR A 147 -13.57 9.12 7.40
N GLY A 148 -12.90 8.05 6.97
CA GLY A 148 -11.65 7.59 7.55
C GLY A 148 -10.73 7.04 6.49
N CYS A 149 -9.43 7.18 6.72
CA CYS A 149 -8.42 6.88 5.73
C CYS A 149 -7.08 6.46 6.36
N ALA A 150 -6.35 5.60 5.66
CA ALA A 150 -4.97 5.23 5.92
C ALA A 150 -4.19 5.15 4.60
N LEU A 151 -2.97 5.67 4.59
CA LEU A 151 -2.10 5.72 3.41
C LEU A 151 -0.73 5.14 3.75
N ALA A 152 -0.22 4.26 2.90
CA ALA A 152 1.16 3.77 2.97
C ALA A 152 1.91 4.09 1.68
N THR A 153 3.22 4.36 1.79
CA THR A 153 4.13 4.46 0.65
C THR A 153 5.09 3.29 0.70
N VAL A 154 5.14 2.50 -0.38
CA VAL A 154 5.98 1.32 -0.50
C VAL A 154 7.17 1.62 -1.39
N GLY A 155 8.34 1.06 -1.06
CA GLY A 155 9.53 1.16 -1.90
C GLY A 155 10.25 2.52 -1.89
N GLY A 156 9.87 3.42 -0.98
CA GLY A 156 10.63 4.64 -0.72
C GLY A 156 11.96 4.34 -0.02
N LYS A 157 13.04 5.03 -0.41
CA LYS A 157 14.30 4.98 0.36
C LYS A 157 14.03 5.51 1.77
N SER A 158 14.34 4.72 2.80
CA SER A 158 14.48 5.24 4.15
C SER A 158 15.49 6.37 4.10
N LYS A 159 15.05 7.62 4.30
CA LYS A 159 15.98 8.70 4.64
C LYS A 159 16.55 8.30 6.00
N ASN A 160 17.76 7.76 6.02
CA ASN A 160 18.59 7.80 7.22
C ASN A 160 18.77 9.28 7.56
N LEU A 161 17.87 9.83 8.40
CA LEU A 161 18.16 11.04 9.14
C LEU A 161 19.26 10.68 10.12
N ILE A 162 20.51 10.86 9.66
CA ILE A 162 21.65 10.93 10.54
C ILE A 162 21.42 12.21 11.35
N PHE A 163 20.92 12.05 12.58
CA PHE A 163 21.07 13.09 13.59
C PHE A 163 22.57 13.17 13.89
N ILE A 164 23.23 14.13 13.24
CA ILE A 164 24.57 14.54 13.68
C ILE A 164 24.32 15.35 14.94
N ASN A 165 24.84 14.81 16.04
CA ASN A 165 24.78 15.35 17.40
C ASN A 165 25.51 16.69 17.50
#